data_AF-A0A970YRM6-F1
#
_entry.id   AF-A0A970YRM6-F1
#
_cell.length_a   1.000
_cell.length_b   1.000
_cell.length_c   1.000
_cell.angle_alpha   90.00
_cell.angle_beta   90.00
_cell.angle_gamma   90.00
#
_symmetry.space_group_name_H-M   'P 1'
#
loop_
_entity.id
_entity.type
_entity.pdbx_description
1 polymer ?
#
loop_
_entity_poly.entity_id
_entity_poly.type
_entity_poly.pdbx_seq_one_letter_code
_entity_poly.pdbx_strand_id
1 'polypeptide(L)'
;MKRSKRYSTIYIWAGIIASAAAVSMVIFPAVILDSAKQGIALWASSVLPALLPFFICADFMISLGIPGIVGAYFERPFQKLFGTPGASAFVFIASVTSGYPMGPKLIGQMRRRGELTDREGIRMLSFCSTSGPLFMLGTVGAGMLHSPAAGAVVAVSHYMAAIVNGLLLRLFGKKDKGQRKCIRTRYAEPTVAKKTMLEILTDSIISSLKTLGIICCYIIIFTYATDLLEMTGALSLLKNSHDSGFVKGLLEMTIGVNEIAASEEIGLRLKCTMAAFLVSFGGLSIFAQSISVLGGLKISPFVYLKLKLSHGVIAAIIAYMSAPYILNRAVQNVGLFSNPTGVFQPGFLMQLLFSVRMLIIIVILFLFTVIIELILSWRKETSD
;
A
#
# COMPACT_ATOMS: atom_id res chain seq x y z
N MET A 1 10.21 -33.92 14.94
CA MET A 1 10.93 -33.21 16.02
C MET A 1 11.48 -31.81 15.66
N LYS A 2 12.24 -31.58 14.58
CA LYS A 2 12.81 -30.25 14.26
C LYS A 2 11.78 -29.13 14.03
N ARG A 3 10.63 -29.42 13.40
CA ARG A 3 9.54 -28.45 13.18
C ARG A 3 8.88 -27.99 14.49
N SER A 4 8.57 -28.91 15.40
CA SER A 4 7.96 -28.62 16.71
C SER A 4 8.87 -27.74 17.59
N LYS A 5 10.18 -28.02 17.63
CA LYS A 5 11.16 -27.15 18.32
C LYS A 5 11.20 -25.73 17.73
N ARG A 6 11.18 -25.58 16.41
CA ARG A 6 11.19 -24.25 15.75
C ARG A 6 9.95 -23.41 16.05
N TYR A 7 8.76 -24.02 16.11
CA TYR A 7 7.54 -23.31 16.52
C TYR A 7 7.61 -22.86 17.97
N SER A 8 8.07 -23.74 18.88
CA SER A 8 8.28 -23.41 20.29
C SER A 8 9.24 -22.22 20.48
N THR A 9 10.35 -22.16 19.74
CA THR A 9 11.28 -21.02 19.81
C THR A 9 10.67 -19.70 19.34
N ILE A 10 9.83 -19.70 18.28
CA ILE A 10 9.18 -18.48 17.79
C ILE A 10 8.19 -17.93 18.83
N TYR A 11 7.40 -18.79 19.47
CA TYR A 11 6.46 -18.35 20.51
C TYR A 11 7.18 -17.81 21.75
N ILE A 12 8.31 -18.40 22.13
CA ILE A 12 9.14 -17.91 23.22
C ILE A 12 9.66 -16.50 22.91
N TRP A 13 10.24 -16.28 21.73
CA TRP A 13 10.70 -14.94 21.34
C TRP A 13 9.57 -13.93 21.25
N ALA A 14 8.42 -14.32 20.69
CA ALA A 14 7.24 -13.45 20.65
C ALA A 14 6.76 -13.07 22.06
N GLY A 15 6.75 -14.03 22.99
CA GLY A 15 6.44 -13.80 24.40
C GLY A 15 7.43 -12.83 25.05
N ILE A 16 8.73 -13.04 24.88
CA ILE A 16 9.78 -12.16 25.41
C ILE A 16 9.60 -10.73 24.87
N ILE A 17 9.39 -10.56 23.57
CA ILE A 17 9.19 -9.24 22.95
C ILE A 17 7.93 -8.57 23.50
N ALA A 18 6.82 -9.32 23.61
CA ALA A 18 5.57 -8.79 24.14
C ALA A 18 5.69 -8.40 25.62
N SER A 19 6.34 -9.22 26.44
CA SER A 19 6.61 -8.91 27.85
C SER A 19 7.54 -7.70 28.00
N ALA A 20 8.58 -7.60 27.19
CA ALA A 20 9.48 -6.45 27.19
C ALA A 20 8.75 -5.16 26.81
N ALA A 21 7.88 -5.20 25.79
CA ALA A 21 7.04 -4.07 25.40
C ALA A 21 6.04 -3.68 26.51
N ALA A 22 5.44 -4.66 27.19
CA ALA A 22 4.55 -4.40 28.31
C ALA A 22 5.30 -3.73 29.48
N VAL A 23 6.50 -4.23 29.82
CA VAL A 23 7.36 -3.63 30.84
C VAL A 23 7.77 -2.20 30.44
N SER A 24 8.13 -1.96 29.19
CA SER A 24 8.49 -0.61 28.73
C SER A 24 7.32 0.37 28.83
N MET A 25 6.09 -0.08 28.55
CA MET A 25 4.88 0.74 28.72
C MET A 25 4.63 1.10 30.19
N VAL A 26 4.95 0.20 31.12
CA VAL A 26 4.85 0.46 32.57
C VAL A 26 5.93 1.42 33.05
N ILE A 27 7.15 1.32 32.52
CA ILE A 27 8.28 2.20 32.87
C ILE A 27 8.07 3.61 32.28
N PHE A 28 7.53 3.71 31.06
CA PHE A 28 7.36 4.96 30.32
C PHE A 28 5.87 5.26 30.02
N PRO A 29 5.01 5.44 31.04
CA PRO A 29 3.57 5.56 30.85
C PRO A 29 3.17 6.85 30.13
N ALA A 30 3.88 7.96 30.36
CA ALA A 30 3.60 9.23 29.67
C ALA A 30 3.78 9.09 28.15
N VAL A 31 4.85 8.40 27.73
CA VAL A 31 5.21 8.20 26.32
C VAL A 31 4.12 7.42 25.61
N ILE A 32 3.75 6.24 26.13
CA ILE A 32 2.69 5.44 25.50
C ILE A 32 1.34 6.16 25.48
N LEU A 33 1.00 6.92 26.52
CA LEU A 33 -0.23 7.71 26.56
C LEU A 33 -0.24 8.81 25.49
N ASP A 34 0.87 9.51 25.31
CA ASP A 34 0.98 10.57 24.31
C ASP A 34 1.03 10.00 22.89
N SER A 35 1.80 8.94 22.65
CA SER A 35 1.82 8.21 21.38
C SER A 35 0.43 7.66 21.03
N ALA A 36 -0.32 7.14 22.01
CA ALA A 36 -1.66 6.62 21.80
C ALA A 36 -2.67 7.74 21.47
N LYS A 37 -2.64 8.86 22.19
CA LYS A 37 -3.49 10.03 21.88
C LYS A 37 -3.22 10.54 20.47
N GLN A 38 -1.95 10.70 20.11
CA GLN A 38 -1.56 11.15 18.77
C GLN A 38 -2.00 10.15 17.69
N GLY A 39 -1.74 8.86 17.90
CA GLY A 39 -2.13 7.80 16.97
C GLY A 39 -3.64 7.70 16.77
N ILE A 40 -4.43 7.77 17.85
CA ILE A 40 -5.90 7.75 17.79
C ILE A 40 -6.43 9.03 17.12
N ALA A 41 -5.89 10.20 17.45
CA ALA A 41 -6.31 11.46 16.85
C ALA A 41 -6.05 11.47 15.34
N LEU A 42 -4.87 11.01 14.89
CA LEU A 42 -4.55 10.82 13.48
C LEU A 42 -5.51 9.84 12.82
N TRP A 43 -5.76 8.70 13.46
CA TRP A 43 -6.66 7.70 12.92
C TRP A 43 -8.10 8.21 12.78
N ALA A 44 -8.65 8.84 13.81
CA ALA A 44 -10.04 9.30 13.82
C ALA A 44 -10.29 10.49 12.90
N SER A 45 -9.34 11.44 12.83
CA SER A 45 -9.49 12.66 12.02
C SER A 45 -9.21 12.43 10.54
N SER A 46 -8.27 11.53 10.21
CA SER A 46 -7.74 11.41 8.85
C SER A 46 -7.97 10.03 8.24
N VAL A 47 -7.60 8.96 8.94
CA VAL A 47 -7.58 7.60 8.36
C VAL A 47 -8.98 7.01 8.24
N LEU A 48 -9.76 7.04 9.34
CA LEU A 48 -11.10 6.47 9.41
C LEU A 48 -12.06 7.06 8.37
N PRO A 49 -12.27 8.39 8.29
CA PRO A 49 -13.21 8.98 7.33
C PRO A 49 -12.73 8.81 5.87
N ALA A 50 -11.42 8.78 5.63
CA ALA A 50 -10.88 8.63 4.29
C ALA A 50 -10.97 7.20 3.77
N LEU A 51 -10.82 6.17 4.62
CA LEU A 51 -10.73 4.77 4.17
C LEU A 51 -12.02 3.97 4.35
N LEU A 52 -12.85 4.29 5.34
CA LEU A 52 -14.04 3.51 5.67
C LEU A 52 -15.00 3.33 4.48
N PRO A 53 -15.42 4.39 3.75
CA PRO A 53 -16.34 4.23 2.63
C PRO A 53 -15.76 3.32 1.53
N PHE A 54 -14.49 3.50 1.19
CA PHE A 54 -13.83 2.70 0.15
C PHE A 54 -13.66 1.24 0.57
N PHE A 55 -13.31 0.99 1.83
CA PHE A 55 -13.19 -0.38 2.33
C PHE A 55 -14.53 -1.09 2.27
N ILE A 56 -15.63 -0.43 2.67
CA ILE A 56 -16.98 -1.00 2.60
C ILE A 56 -17.33 -1.35 1.15
N CYS A 57 -17.17 -0.40 0.22
CA CYS A 57 -17.49 -0.61 -1.19
C CYS A 57 -16.65 -1.73 -1.81
N ALA A 58 -15.34 -1.76 -1.58
CA ALA A 58 -14.46 -2.77 -2.14
C ALA A 58 -14.77 -4.18 -1.58
N ASP A 59 -15.03 -4.30 -0.27
CA ASP A 59 -15.41 -5.57 0.38
C ASP A 59 -16.75 -6.08 -0.15
N PHE A 60 -17.71 -5.16 -0.33
CA PHE A 60 -19.02 -5.46 -0.87
C PHE A 60 -18.93 -5.96 -2.31
N MET A 61 -18.20 -5.24 -3.18
CA MET A 61 -17.98 -5.64 -4.58
C MET A 61 -17.29 -7.01 -4.71
N ILE A 62 -16.30 -7.29 -3.85
CA ILE A 62 -15.68 -8.62 -3.77
C ILE A 62 -16.70 -9.68 -3.39
N SER A 63 -17.58 -9.39 -2.43
CA SER A 63 -18.60 -10.33 -1.97
C SER A 63 -19.73 -10.56 -2.99
N LEU A 64 -19.98 -9.59 -3.87
CA LEU A 64 -20.88 -9.74 -5.03
C LEU A 64 -20.26 -10.48 -6.22
N GLY A 65 -18.97 -10.82 -6.19
CA GLY A 65 -18.29 -11.50 -7.30
C GLY A 65 -17.87 -10.59 -8.46
N ILE A 66 -17.90 -9.27 -8.27
CA ILE A 66 -17.41 -8.29 -9.27
C ILE A 66 -15.96 -8.57 -9.75
N PRO A 67 -15.01 -9.03 -8.91
CA PRO A 67 -13.67 -9.37 -9.38
C PRO A 67 -13.64 -10.40 -10.50
N GLY A 68 -14.59 -11.34 -10.53
CA GLY A 68 -14.72 -12.32 -11.62
C GLY A 68 -15.14 -11.68 -12.94
N ILE A 69 -16.08 -10.73 -12.89
CA ILE A 69 -16.56 -9.98 -14.07
C ILE A 69 -15.42 -9.13 -14.64
N VAL A 70 -14.76 -8.34 -13.79
CA VAL A 70 -13.58 -7.54 -14.15
C VAL A 70 -12.45 -8.44 -14.67
N GLY A 71 -12.28 -9.60 -14.04
CA GLY A 71 -11.26 -10.56 -14.42
C GLY A 71 -11.46 -11.15 -15.81
N ALA A 72 -12.69 -11.36 -16.26
CA ALA A 72 -12.95 -11.84 -17.61
C ALA A 72 -12.39 -10.90 -18.70
N TYR A 73 -12.43 -9.58 -18.47
CA TYR A 73 -11.87 -8.59 -19.38
C TYR A 73 -10.34 -8.49 -19.29
N PHE A 74 -9.77 -8.69 -18.10
CA PHE A 74 -8.33 -8.46 -17.84
C PHE A 74 -7.49 -9.71 -17.68
N GLU A 75 -8.06 -10.87 -18.01
CA GLU A 75 -7.38 -12.14 -17.91
C GLU A 75 -6.11 -12.20 -18.76
N ARG A 76 -6.21 -11.90 -20.06
CA ARG A 76 -5.07 -11.92 -20.98
C ARG A 76 -3.94 -10.98 -20.55
N PRO A 77 -4.18 -9.67 -20.29
CA PRO A 77 -3.10 -8.76 -19.91
C PRO A 77 -2.44 -9.16 -18.58
N PHE A 78 -3.21 -9.44 -17.53
CA PHE A 78 -2.64 -9.78 -16.22
C PHE A 78 -1.95 -11.15 -16.21
N GLN A 79 -2.46 -12.11 -16.97
CA GLN A 79 -1.79 -13.40 -17.12
C GLN A 79 -0.48 -13.29 -17.90
N LYS A 80 -0.42 -12.42 -18.91
CA LYS A 80 0.78 -12.17 -19.70
C LYS A 80 1.84 -11.40 -18.91
N LEU A 81 1.44 -10.28 -18.30
CA LEU A 81 2.33 -9.37 -17.57
C LEU A 81 2.78 -9.95 -16.23
N PHE A 82 1.84 -10.42 -15.41
CA PHE A 82 2.10 -10.81 -14.02
C PHE A 82 1.98 -12.32 -13.80
N GLY A 83 1.33 -13.05 -14.70
CA GLY A 83 1.04 -14.47 -14.49
C GLY A 83 0.09 -14.69 -13.32
N THR A 84 -0.89 -13.79 -13.17
CA THR A 84 -1.95 -13.86 -12.16
C THR A 84 -3.32 -13.87 -12.84
N PRO A 85 -4.40 -14.27 -12.14
CA PRO A 85 -5.76 -14.24 -12.69
C PRO A 85 -6.18 -12.81 -13.02
N GLY A 86 -7.10 -12.65 -13.97
CA GLY A 86 -7.62 -11.34 -14.37
C GLY A 86 -8.25 -10.55 -13.22
N ALA A 87 -8.83 -11.22 -12.23
CA ALA A 87 -9.36 -10.58 -11.03
C ALA A 87 -8.30 -9.77 -10.24
N SER A 88 -7.02 -10.01 -10.51
CA SER A 88 -5.92 -9.16 -10.01
C SER A 88 -6.05 -7.70 -10.42
N ALA A 89 -6.69 -7.41 -11.56
CA ALA A 89 -6.95 -6.06 -12.01
C ALA A 89 -7.86 -5.30 -11.05
N PHE A 90 -8.94 -5.93 -10.60
CA PHE A 90 -9.83 -5.35 -9.59
C PHE A 90 -9.07 -5.06 -8.30
N VAL A 91 -8.29 -6.03 -7.81
CA VAL A 91 -7.49 -5.88 -6.59
C VAL A 91 -6.43 -4.78 -6.71
N PHE A 92 -5.80 -4.67 -7.88
CA PHE A 92 -4.83 -3.61 -8.17
C PHE A 92 -5.49 -2.24 -8.11
N ILE A 93 -6.62 -2.06 -8.80
CA ILE A 93 -7.38 -0.80 -8.79
C ILE A 93 -7.79 -0.45 -7.36
N ALA A 94 -8.39 -1.39 -6.62
CA ALA A 94 -8.81 -1.16 -5.24
C ALA A 94 -7.63 -0.80 -4.31
N SER A 95 -6.47 -1.42 -4.52
CA SER A 95 -5.23 -1.10 -3.80
C SER A 95 -4.70 0.30 -4.13
N VAL A 96 -4.73 0.70 -5.41
CA VAL A 96 -4.27 2.03 -5.85
C VAL A 96 -5.19 3.11 -5.29
N THR A 97 -6.51 2.91 -5.35
CA THR A 97 -7.48 3.92 -4.90
C THR A 97 -7.50 4.07 -3.38
N SER A 98 -7.48 2.94 -2.66
CA SER A 98 -7.70 2.93 -1.20
C SER A 98 -6.40 2.96 -0.42
N GLY A 99 -5.28 2.57 -1.03
CA GLY A 99 -4.01 2.41 -0.36
C GLY A 99 -3.95 1.18 0.55
N TYR A 100 -2.97 1.18 1.45
CA TYR A 100 -2.73 0.09 2.37
C TYR A 100 -3.80 0.01 3.48
N PRO A 101 -4.09 -1.20 4.02
CA PRO A 101 -3.67 -2.52 3.56
C PRO A 101 -4.75 -3.19 2.67
N MET A 102 -5.47 -2.42 1.84
CA MET A 102 -6.64 -2.91 1.11
C MET A 102 -6.31 -4.06 0.16
N GLY A 103 -5.27 -3.92 -0.65
CA GLY A 103 -4.85 -5.00 -1.56
C GLY A 103 -4.52 -6.31 -0.83
N PRO A 104 -3.64 -6.32 0.20
CA PRO A 104 -3.41 -7.49 1.06
C PRO A 104 -4.68 -8.10 1.67
N LYS A 105 -5.63 -7.26 2.13
CA LYS A 105 -6.93 -7.72 2.65
C LYS A 105 -7.72 -8.49 1.58
N LEU A 106 -7.86 -7.93 0.38
CA LEU A 106 -8.61 -8.55 -0.72
C LEU A 106 -7.95 -9.85 -1.20
N ILE A 107 -6.62 -9.87 -1.31
CA ILE A 107 -5.86 -11.09 -1.66
C ILE A 107 -6.12 -12.19 -0.64
N GLY A 108 -6.07 -11.86 0.66
CA GLY A 108 -6.39 -12.78 1.73
C GLY A 108 -7.83 -13.32 1.63
N GLN A 109 -8.81 -12.47 1.34
CA GLN A 109 -10.20 -12.88 1.16
C GLN A 109 -10.39 -13.84 -0.01
N MET A 110 -9.93 -13.47 -1.21
CA MET A 110 -10.01 -14.33 -2.39
C MET A 110 -9.27 -15.66 -2.17
N ARG A 111 -8.15 -15.64 -1.45
CA ARG A 111 -7.42 -16.85 -1.08
C ARG A 111 -8.23 -17.77 -0.16
N ARG A 112 -8.91 -17.21 0.86
CA ARG A 112 -9.79 -17.97 1.78
C ARG A 112 -11.00 -18.57 1.06
N ARG A 113 -11.48 -17.90 0.00
CA ARG A 113 -12.55 -18.40 -0.88
C ARG A 113 -12.08 -19.46 -1.89
N GLY A 114 -10.79 -19.78 -1.93
CA GLY A 114 -10.24 -20.77 -2.87
C GLY A 114 -10.06 -20.26 -4.30
N GLU A 115 -10.27 -18.97 -4.55
CA GLU A 115 -10.17 -18.34 -5.87
C GLU A 115 -8.70 -18.16 -6.31
N LEU A 116 -7.77 -18.09 -5.35
CA LEU A 116 -6.34 -17.89 -5.58
C LEU A 116 -5.53 -19.06 -5.04
N THR A 117 -4.45 -19.41 -5.74
CA THR A 117 -3.35 -20.18 -5.16
C THR A 117 -2.44 -19.30 -4.32
N ASP A 118 -1.63 -19.91 -3.45
CA ASP A 118 -0.64 -19.16 -2.67
C ASP A 118 0.38 -18.43 -3.57
N ARG A 119 0.74 -19.02 -4.71
CA ARG A 119 1.66 -18.40 -5.68
C ARG A 119 1.06 -17.18 -6.36
N GLU A 120 -0.20 -17.27 -6.76
CA GLU A 120 -0.90 -16.13 -7.38
C GLU A 120 -1.07 -15.00 -6.36
N GLY A 121 -1.46 -15.31 -5.12
CA GLY A 121 -1.54 -14.32 -4.06
C GLY A 121 -0.19 -13.63 -3.79
N ILE A 122 0.92 -14.39 -3.74
CA ILE A 122 2.28 -13.81 -3.59
C ILE A 122 2.63 -12.90 -4.77
N ARG A 123 2.28 -13.29 -6.01
CA ARG A 123 2.50 -12.43 -7.18
C ARG A 123 1.65 -11.16 -7.10
N MET A 124 0.38 -11.28 -6.76
CA MET A 124 -0.51 -10.12 -6.56
C MET A 124 0.03 -9.17 -5.49
N LEU A 125 0.58 -9.68 -4.38
CA LEU A 125 1.16 -8.83 -3.33
C LEU A 125 2.32 -7.94 -3.79
N SER A 126 3.03 -8.32 -4.85
CA SER A 126 4.17 -7.53 -5.35
C SER A 126 3.77 -6.23 -6.05
N PHE A 127 2.53 -6.15 -6.56
CA PHE A 127 2.02 -4.97 -7.28
C PHE A 127 0.68 -4.42 -6.72
N CYS A 128 -0.07 -5.21 -5.95
CA CYS A 128 -1.29 -4.81 -5.25
C CYS A 128 -1.04 -4.51 -3.77
N SER A 129 0.13 -4.01 -3.41
CA SER A 129 0.40 -3.48 -2.08
C SER A 129 0.89 -2.06 -2.29
N THR A 130 -0.05 -1.12 -2.40
CA THR A 130 0.23 0.26 -2.80
C THR A 130 -0.34 1.26 -1.81
N SER A 131 0.22 2.47 -1.79
CA SER A 131 -0.33 3.64 -1.10
C SER A 131 -1.35 4.38 -1.98
N GLY A 132 -2.23 5.12 -1.33
CA GLY A 132 -3.25 5.92 -2.00
C GLY A 132 -2.68 7.22 -2.57
N PRO A 133 -3.23 7.73 -3.68
CA PRO A 133 -2.71 8.94 -4.33
C PRO A 133 -2.89 10.18 -3.46
N LEU A 134 -3.95 10.21 -2.65
CA LEU A 134 -4.24 11.30 -1.72
C LEU A 134 -3.14 11.46 -0.67
N PHE A 135 -2.62 10.35 -0.14
CA PHE A 135 -1.50 10.40 0.80
C PHE A 135 -0.23 10.92 0.13
N MET A 136 0.09 10.46 -1.08
CA MET A 136 1.32 10.86 -1.76
C MET A 136 1.28 12.31 -2.30
N LEU A 137 0.17 12.71 -2.92
CA LEU A 137 0.02 14.03 -3.53
C LEU A 137 -0.37 15.10 -2.51
N GLY A 138 -1.31 14.76 -1.61
CA GLY A 138 -1.79 15.65 -0.56
C GLY A 138 -0.85 15.69 0.63
N THR A 139 -0.78 14.61 1.42
CA THR A 139 -0.04 14.60 2.68
C THR A 139 1.48 14.74 2.47
N VAL A 140 2.09 13.91 1.63
CA VAL A 140 3.54 13.92 1.42
C VAL A 140 3.97 15.09 0.54
N GLY A 141 3.33 15.27 -0.62
CA GLY A 141 3.68 16.31 -1.58
C GLY A 141 3.37 17.72 -1.09
N ALA A 142 2.08 18.07 -1.02
CA ALA A 142 1.66 19.42 -0.66
C ALA A 142 1.85 19.72 0.85
N GLY A 143 1.59 18.74 1.72
CA GLY A 143 1.65 18.89 3.17
C GLY A 143 3.08 18.95 3.71
N MET A 144 3.82 17.84 3.59
CA MET A 144 5.15 17.68 4.20
C MET A 144 6.26 18.34 3.37
N LEU A 145 6.32 18.06 2.06
CA LEU A 145 7.38 18.55 1.17
C LEU A 145 7.11 19.95 0.61
N HIS A 146 5.94 20.54 0.91
CA HIS A 146 5.48 21.84 0.40
C HIS A 146 5.58 21.97 -1.13
N SER A 147 5.44 20.86 -1.86
CA SER A 147 5.56 20.80 -3.32
C SER A 147 4.63 19.73 -3.90
N PRO A 148 3.53 20.13 -4.58
CA PRO A 148 2.67 19.19 -5.30
C PRO A 148 3.43 18.39 -6.37
N ALA A 149 4.44 19.00 -7.01
CA ALA A 149 5.30 18.34 -7.97
C ALA A 149 6.14 17.23 -7.33
N ALA A 150 6.64 17.45 -6.11
CA ALA A 150 7.33 16.41 -5.34
C ALA A 150 6.40 15.24 -5.00
N GLY A 151 5.13 15.53 -4.66
CA GLY A 151 4.11 14.50 -4.50
C GLY A 151 3.89 13.68 -5.77
N ALA A 152 3.91 14.32 -6.94
CA ALA A 152 3.79 13.64 -8.22
C ALA A 152 4.99 12.73 -8.52
N VAL A 153 6.22 13.16 -8.19
CA VAL A 153 7.41 12.30 -8.26
C VAL A 153 7.21 11.05 -7.42
N VAL A 154 6.78 11.20 -6.16
CA VAL A 154 6.56 10.08 -5.24
C VAL A 154 5.47 9.14 -5.79
N ALA A 155 4.33 9.68 -6.25
CA ALA A 155 3.21 8.89 -6.76
C ALA A 155 3.56 8.10 -8.03
N VAL A 156 4.16 8.76 -9.03
CA VAL A 156 4.59 8.11 -10.28
C VAL A 156 5.60 7.01 -9.97
N SER A 157 6.60 7.31 -9.14
CA SER A 157 7.64 6.35 -8.77
C SER A 157 7.06 5.15 -8.03
N HIS A 158 6.13 5.38 -7.10
CA HIS A 158 5.47 4.33 -6.33
C HIS A 158 4.69 3.36 -7.22
N TYR A 159 3.84 3.86 -8.12
CA TYR A 159 3.00 3.02 -8.98
C TYR A 159 3.81 2.34 -10.09
N MET A 160 4.75 3.04 -10.71
CA MET A 160 5.66 2.42 -11.68
C MET A 160 6.49 1.33 -11.02
N ALA A 161 7.00 1.56 -9.81
CA ALA A 161 7.73 0.56 -9.07
C ALA A 161 6.87 -0.66 -8.70
N ALA A 162 5.59 -0.48 -8.39
CA ALA A 162 4.67 -1.60 -8.15
C ALA A 162 4.53 -2.49 -9.39
N ILE A 163 4.34 -1.88 -10.57
CA ILE A 163 4.25 -2.59 -11.85
C ILE A 163 5.56 -3.31 -12.15
N VAL A 164 6.70 -2.61 -12.07
CA VAL A 164 8.03 -3.20 -12.33
C VAL A 164 8.31 -4.34 -11.35
N ASN A 165 7.98 -4.20 -10.07
CA ASN A 165 8.14 -5.24 -9.06
C ASN A 165 7.35 -6.51 -9.42
N GLY A 166 6.11 -6.34 -9.87
CA GLY A 166 5.28 -7.44 -10.39
C GLY A 166 5.88 -8.13 -11.62
N LEU A 167 6.38 -7.34 -12.58
CA LEU A 167 7.03 -7.87 -13.79
C LEU A 167 8.32 -8.64 -13.44
N LEU A 168 9.16 -8.10 -12.56
CA LEU A 168 10.40 -8.77 -12.12
C LEU A 168 10.09 -10.10 -11.43
N LEU A 169 9.09 -10.13 -10.54
CA LEU A 169 8.69 -11.38 -9.88
C LEU A 169 8.13 -12.40 -10.87
N ARG A 170 7.49 -11.96 -11.96
CA ARG A 170 7.06 -12.85 -13.05
C ARG A 170 8.26 -13.41 -13.83
N LEU A 171 9.23 -12.58 -14.18
CA LEU A 171 10.39 -12.96 -15.00
C LEU A 171 11.35 -13.89 -14.24
N PHE A 172 11.64 -13.58 -12.98
CA PHE A 172 12.56 -14.36 -12.14
C PHE A 172 11.84 -15.44 -11.30
N GLY A 173 10.51 -15.41 -11.27
CA GLY A 173 9.70 -16.42 -10.61
C GLY A 173 9.73 -17.75 -11.35
N LYS A 174 9.73 -18.85 -10.60
CA LYS A 174 9.59 -20.20 -11.18
C LYS A 174 8.30 -20.28 -12.02
N LYS A 175 8.43 -20.65 -13.30
CA LYS A 175 7.28 -20.93 -14.18
C LYS A 175 6.51 -22.13 -13.64
N ASP A 176 5.18 -22.07 -13.68
CA ASP A 176 4.36 -23.23 -13.34
C ASP A 176 4.52 -24.32 -14.40
N LYS A 177 4.93 -25.51 -13.94
CA LYS A 177 4.77 -26.75 -14.69
C LYS A 177 3.45 -27.37 -14.25
N GLY A 178 2.36 -27.06 -14.97
CA GLY A 178 1.08 -27.75 -14.83
C GLY A 178 -0.03 -26.97 -14.12
N GLN A 179 -1.26 -27.17 -14.65
CA GLN A 179 -2.56 -26.66 -14.20
C GLN A 179 -2.93 -25.21 -14.58
N ARG A 180 -3.01 -24.94 -15.88
CA ARG A 180 -3.96 -23.96 -16.42
C ARG A 180 -5.37 -24.56 -16.40
N LYS A 181 -6.04 -24.64 -15.24
CA LYS A 181 -7.49 -24.89 -15.25
C LYS A 181 -8.20 -23.61 -15.70
N CYS A 182 -9.13 -23.77 -16.63
CA CYS A 182 -9.88 -22.70 -17.28
C CYS A 182 -10.59 -21.79 -16.27
N ILE A 183 -10.44 -20.49 -16.52
CA ILE A 183 -10.88 -19.30 -15.77
C ILE A 183 -12.34 -19.33 -15.32
N ARG A 184 -13.22 -20.06 -16.03
CA ARG A 184 -14.67 -20.12 -15.74
C ARG A 184 -15.04 -20.95 -14.51
N THR A 185 -14.15 -21.79 -13.98
CA THR A 185 -14.48 -22.72 -12.88
C THR A 185 -13.99 -22.29 -11.49
N ARG A 186 -13.21 -21.19 -11.40
CA ARG A 186 -12.59 -20.75 -10.14
C ARG A 186 -13.45 -19.77 -9.34
N TYR A 187 -14.29 -19.01 -10.04
CA TYR A 187 -15.29 -18.12 -9.45
C TYR A 187 -16.62 -18.87 -9.36
N ALA A 188 -16.60 -20.05 -8.73
CA ALA A 188 -17.81 -20.85 -8.52
C ALA A 188 -18.77 -20.05 -7.62
N GLU A 189 -20.07 -20.21 -7.87
CA GLU A 189 -21.12 -19.56 -7.09
C GLU A 189 -20.87 -19.74 -5.59
N PRO A 190 -21.15 -18.71 -4.77
CA PRO A 190 -20.92 -18.81 -3.34
C PRO A 190 -21.71 -20.01 -2.81
N THR A 191 -21.05 -20.99 -2.17
CA THR A 191 -21.72 -21.98 -1.29
C THR A 191 -22.20 -21.33 0.02
N VAL A 192 -22.68 -20.09 -0.10
CA VAL A 192 -23.19 -19.27 0.99
C VAL A 192 -24.67 -19.53 0.99
N ALA A 193 -25.20 -20.09 2.10
CA ALA A 193 -26.63 -20.05 2.39
C ALA A 193 -27.18 -18.68 1.96
N LYS A 194 -28.24 -18.62 1.14
CA LYS A 194 -28.73 -17.40 0.47
C LYS A 194 -28.74 -16.19 1.43
N LYS A 195 -27.63 -15.45 1.49
CA LYS A 195 -27.52 -14.23 2.28
C LYS A 195 -28.23 -13.13 1.53
N THR A 196 -28.98 -12.31 2.25
CA THR A 196 -29.60 -11.14 1.65
C THR A 196 -28.53 -10.10 1.27
N MET A 197 -28.83 -9.20 0.32
CA MET A 197 -27.91 -8.13 -0.06
C MET A 197 -27.52 -7.25 1.14
N LEU A 198 -28.47 -7.04 2.05
CA LEU A 198 -28.25 -6.27 3.28
C LEU A 198 -27.30 -6.99 4.25
N GLU A 199 -27.39 -8.32 4.36
CA GLU A 199 -26.43 -9.11 5.15
C GLU A 199 -25.02 -9.02 4.57
N ILE A 200 -24.87 -9.11 3.25
CA ILE A 200 -23.57 -8.99 2.59
C ILE A 200 -22.97 -7.59 2.81
N LEU A 201 -23.80 -6.55 2.75
CA LEU A 201 -23.37 -5.18 3.06
C LEU A 201 -22.97 -5.04 4.53
N THR A 202 -23.75 -5.60 5.45
CA THR A 202 -23.47 -5.58 6.90
C THR A 202 -22.15 -6.28 7.21
N ASP A 203 -21.92 -7.46 6.63
CA ASP A 203 -20.65 -8.18 6.74
C ASP A 203 -19.47 -7.32 6.22
N SER A 204 -19.68 -6.60 5.11
CA SER A 204 -18.69 -5.71 4.51
C SER A 204 -18.34 -4.53 5.42
N ILE A 205 -19.35 -3.97 6.12
CA ILE A 205 -19.17 -2.91 7.13
C ILE A 205 -18.34 -3.42 8.31
N ILE A 206 -18.71 -4.56 8.89
CA ILE A 206 -18.02 -5.15 10.05
C ILE A 206 -16.57 -5.52 9.69
N SER A 207 -16.37 -6.16 8.53
CA SER A 207 -15.05 -6.51 7.97
C SER A 207 -14.16 -5.28 7.79
N SER A 208 -14.74 -4.17 7.33
CA SER A 208 -14.03 -2.90 7.13
C SER A 208 -13.66 -2.23 8.45
N LEU A 209 -14.58 -2.17 9.42
CA LEU A 209 -14.30 -1.65 10.77
C LEU A 209 -13.22 -2.47 11.48
N LYS A 210 -13.25 -3.80 11.37
CA LYS A 210 -12.18 -4.66 11.91
C LYS A 210 -10.82 -4.32 11.31
N THR A 211 -10.77 -4.12 10.00
CA THR A 211 -9.53 -3.74 9.30
C THR A 211 -9.02 -2.39 9.78
N LEU A 212 -9.90 -1.41 9.94
CA LEU A 212 -9.54 -0.07 10.41
C LEU A 212 -9.10 -0.05 11.87
N GLY A 213 -9.71 -0.87 12.73
CA GLY A 213 -9.26 -1.05 14.11
C GLY A 213 -7.85 -1.65 14.19
N ILE A 214 -7.53 -2.61 13.32
CA ILE A 214 -6.17 -3.15 13.19
C ILE A 214 -5.18 -2.05 12.80
N ILE A 215 -5.53 -1.21 11.82
CA ILE A 215 -4.68 -0.07 11.40
C ILE A 215 -4.43 0.88 12.58
N CYS A 216 -5.47 1.22 13.34
CA CYS A 216 -5.37 2.08 14.53
C CYS A 216 -4.34 1.53 15.53
N CYS A 217 -4.45 0.25 15.91
CA CYS A 217 -3.53 -0.37 16.86
C CYS A 217 -2.08 -0.36 16.35
N TYR A 218 -1.86 -0.61 15.06
CA TYR A 218 -0.51 -0.56 14.50
C TYR A 218 0.06 0.85 14.45
N ILE A 219 -0.75 1.88 14.14
CA ILE A 219 -0.31 3.28 14.24
C ILE A 219 0.18 3.55 15.66
N ILE A 220 -0.62 3.22 16.69
CA ILE A 220 -0.25 3.45 18.10
C ILE A 220 1.05 2.73 18.47
N ILE A 221 1.18 1.45 18.14
CA ILE A 221 2.35 0.64 18.49
C ILE A 221 3.62 1.19 17.83
N PHE A 222 3.56 1.55 16.55
CA PHE A 222 4.73 2.02 15.83
C PHE A 222 5.08 3.48 16.13
N THR A 223 4.10 4.35 16.43
CA THR A 223 4.35 5.67 17.00
C THR A 223 5.03 5.56 18.37
N TYR A 224 4.55 4.67 19.25
CA TYR A 224 5.23 4.43 20.52
C TYR A 224 6.66 3.90 20.33
N ALA A 225 6.87 3.00 19.37
CA ALA A 225 8.20 2.50 19.06
C ALA A 225 9.14 3.59 18.54
N THR A 226 8.66 4.53 17.71
CA THR A 226 9.47 5.66 17.23
C THR A 226 9.79 6.64 18.34
N ASP A 227 8.84 6.94 19.22
CA ASP A 227 9.02 7.87 20.34
C ASP A 227 9.99 7.29 21.38
N LEU A 228 9.89 5.99 21.67
CA LEU A 228 10.82 5.28 22.54
C LEU A 228 12.24 5.29 21.95
N LEU A 229 12.38 5.03 20.64
CA LEU A 229 13.68 5.06 19.97
C LEU A 229 14.34 6.43 20.05
N GLU A 230 13.56 7.50 19.88
CA GLU A 230 14.02 8.87 20.03
C GLU A 230 14.46 9.18 21.47
N MET A 231 13.67 8.77 22.47
CA MET A 231 13.99 8.96 23.88
C MET A 231 15.25 8.22 24.34
N THR A 232 15.55 7.05 23.77
CA THR A 232 16.80 6.33 24.11
C THR A 232 18.07 7.07 23.68
N GLY A 233 17.94 8.13 22.85
CA GLY A 233 19.08 8.83 22.28
C GLY A 233 19.82 8.01 21.23
N ALA A 234 19.36 6.81 20.85
CA ALA A 234 20.00 5.98 19.83
C ALA A 234 20.11 6.71 18.47
N LEU A 235 19.14 7.58 18.17
CA LEU A 235 19.13 8.41 16.97
C LEU A 235 20.08 9.60 17.04
N SER A 236 20.54 10.02 18.23
CA SER A 236 21.52 11.10 18.38
C SER A 236 22.92 10.75 17.82
N LEU A 237 23.18 9.46 17.60
CA LEU A 237 24.38 8.98 16.90
C LEU A 237 24.34 9.30 15.40
N LEU A 238 23.15 9.53 14.85
CA LEU A 238 22.96 9.98 13.48
C LEU A 238 23.07 11.51 13.48
N LYS A 239 24.16 12.02 12.90
CA LYS A 239 24.47 13.46 12.90
C LYS A 239 23.46 14.29 12.09
N ASN A 240 22.71 13.64 11.21
CA ASN A 240 21.87 14.28 10.22
C ASN A 240 20.39 14.00 10.49
N SER A 241 19.57 15.05 10.39
CA SER A 241 18.12 14.99 10.59
C SER A 241 17.43 14.00 9.63
N HIS A 242 17.89 13.91 8.39
CA HIS A 242 17.33 13.02 7.38
C HIS A 242 17.64 11.53 7.62
N ASP A 243 18.77 11.22 8.26
CA ASP A 243 19.14 9.83 8.60
C ASP A 243 18.27 9.31 9.75
N SER A 244 18.05 10.13 10.77
CA SER A 244 17.08 9.87 11.85
C SER A 244 15.68 9.65 11.28
N GLY A 245 15.22 10.57 10.43
CA GLY A 245 13.94 10.44 9.74
C GLY A 245 13.83 9.17 8.90
N PHE A 246 14.90 8.74 8.23
CA PHE A 246 14.89 7.49 7.47
C PHE A 246 14.72 6.27 8.37
N VAL A 247 15.45 6.19 9.48
CA VAL A 247 15.34 5.09 10.45
C VAL A 247 13.96 5.04 11.08
N LYS A 248 13.41 6.19 11.51
CA LYS A 248 12.02 6.26 11.98
C LYS A 248 11.03 5.84 10.88
N GLY A 249 11.30 6.21 9.64
CA GLY A 249 10.53 5.81 8.45
C GLY A 249 10.50 4.31 8.19
N LEU A 250 11.56 3.58 8.55
CA LEU A 250 11.58 2.11 8.45
C LEU A 250 10.61 1.47 9.44
N LEU A 251 10.30 2.14 10.56
CA LEU A 251 9.27 1.72 11.51
C LEU A 251 7.89 2.18 11.04
N GLU A 252 7.74 3.50 10.87
CA GLU A 252 6.52 4.14 10.41
C GLU A 252 6.81 5.22 9.36
N MET A 253 6.36 4.95 8.12
CA MET A 253 6.69 5.77 6.96
C MET A 253 6.24 7.23 7.11
N THR A 254 5.10 7.49 7.75
CA THR A 254 4.51 8.83 7.83
C THR A 254 5.37 9.76 8.69
N ILE A 255 5.84 9.25 9.83
CA ILE A 255 6.71 9.98 10.75
C ILE A 255 8.06 10.24 10.07
N GLY A 256 8.66 9.21 9.46
CA GLY A 256 9.96 9.36 8.81
C GLY A 256 9.95 10.32 7.62
N VAL A 257 8.91 10.26 6.78
CA VAL A 257 8.79 11.19 5.63
C VAL A 257 8.62 12.64 6.10
N ASN A 258 7.88 12.88 7.18
CA ASN A 258 7.73 14.21 7.75
C ASN A 258 9.08 14.78 8.24
N GLU A 259 9.88 13.97 8.93
CA GLU A 259 11.20 14.38 9.43
C GLU A 259 12.21 14.60 8.30
N ILE A 260 12.22 13.73 7.28
CA ILE A 260 13.02 13.95 6.06
C ILE A 260 12.60 15.23 5.34
N ALA A 261 11.30 15.53 5.30
CA ALA A 261 10.79 16.73 4.66
C ALA A 261 11.24 18.01 5.38
N ALA A 262 11.31 17.98 6.71
CA ALA A 262 11.78 19.07 7.55
C ALA A 262 13.31 19.31 7.48
N SER A 263 14.11 18.33 7.04
CA SER A 263 15.57 18.46 6.94
C SER A 263 15.99 19.52 5.92
N GLU A 264 16.78 20.52 6.31
CA GLU A 264 17.30 21.56 5.39
C GLU A 264 18.60 21.15 4.68
N GLU A 265 19.23 20.08 5.14
CA GLU A 265 20.55 19.63 4.68
C GLU A 265 20.54 19.02 3.27
N ILE A 266 19.38 18.54 2.82
CA ILE A 266 19.24 17.79 1.58
C ILE A 266 18.26 18.44 0.60
N GLY A 267 18.60 18.43 -0.68
CA GLY A 267 17.75 18.97 -1.74
C GLY A 267 16.47 18.16 -1.96
N LEU A 268 15.46 18.80 -2.56
CA LEU A 268 14.13 18.21 -2.80
C LEU A 268 14.18 16.88 -3.57
N ARG A 269 15.15 16.72 -4.48
CA ARG A 269 15.37 15.45 -5.21
C ARG A 269 15.64 14.28 -4.28
N LEU A 270 16.50 14.46 -3.28
CA LEU A 270 16.85 13.40 -2.34
C LEU A 270 15.70 13.15 -1.35
N LYS A 271 15.01 14.22 -0.91
CA LYS A 271 13.78 14.10 -0.12
C LYS A 271 12.72 13.24 -0.84
N CYS A 272 12.44 13.52 -2.13
CA CYS A 272 11.54 12.71 -2.94
C CYS A 272 12.01 11.26 -3.06
N THR A 273 13.31 11.03 -3.19
CA THR A 273 13.89 9.69 -3.33
C THR A 273 13.69 8.86 -2.07
N MET A 274 14.01 9.42 -0.90
CA MET A 274 13.81 8.76 0.39
C MET A 274 12.33 8.59 0.70
N ALA A 275 11.50 9.59 0.41
CA ALA A 275 10.05 9.48 0.57
C ALA A 275 9.45 8.39 -0.32
N ALA A 276 9.83 8.31 -1.59
CA ALA A 276 9.37 7.26 -2.50
C ALA A 276 9.76 5.86 -2.03
N PHE A 277 10.97 5.69 -1.48
CA PHE A 277 11.38 4.45 -0.82
C PHE A 277 10.45 4.13 0.34
N LEU A 278 10.31 5.04 1.31
CA LEU A 278 9.57 4.81 2.56
C LEU A 278 8.09 4.55 2.31
N VAL A 279 7.44 5.29 1.39
CA VAL A 279 6.02 5.08 1.05
C VAL A 279 5.79 3.73 0.35
N SER A 280 6.74 3.31 -0.50
CA SER A 280 6.64 2.04 -1.21
C SER A 280 6.99 0.85 -0.31
N PHE A 281 7.99 1.00 0.54
CA PHE A 281 8.33 0.04 1.57
C PHE A 281 7.23 -0.06 2.64
N GLY A 282 6.61 1.05 3.00
CA GLY A 282 5.51 1.16 3.97
C GLY A 282 5.94 1.13 5.45
N GLY A 283 7.22 0.86 5.73
CA GLY A 283 7.69 0.62 7.10
C GLY A 283 7.21 -0.73 7.66
N LEU A 284 7.71 -1.06 8.86
CA LEU A 284 7.28 -2.26 9.59
C LEU A 284 5.81 -2.18 10.03
N SER A 285 5.28 -0.97 10.21
CA SER A 285 3.86 -0.69 10.47
C SER A 285 2.95 -1.25 9.37
N ILE A 286 3.08 -0.78 8.13
CA ILE A 286 2.26 -1.28 7.02
C ILE A 286 2.54 -2.75 6.72
N PHE A 287 3.78 -3.20 6.89
CA PHE A 287 4.13 -4.61 6.76
C PHE A 287 3.33 -5.49 7.72
N ALA A 288 3.29 -5.14 9.00
CA ALA A 288 2.54 -5.87 10.02
C ALA A 288 1.03 -5.78 9.80
N GLN A 289 0.51 -4.59 9.46
CA GLN A 289 -0.89 -4.39 9.07
C GLN A 289 -1.26 -5.33 7.93
N SER A 290 -0.46 -5.38 6.87
CA SER A 290 -0.71 -6.24 5.70
C SER A 290 -0.73 -7.72 6.07
N ILE A 291 0.25 -8.20 6.86
CA ILE A 291 0.32 -9.61 7.28
C ILE A 291 -0.91 -9.99 8.11
N SER A 292 -1.36 -9.10 9.00
CA SER A 292 -2.50 -9.38 9.89
C SER A 292 -3.81 -9.54 9.11
N VAL A 293 -3.99 -8.84 7.99
CA VAL A 293 -5.21 -8.90 7.15
C VAL A 293 -5.14 -9.95 6.04
N LEU A 294 -3.93 -10.45 5.74
CA LEU A 294 -3.63 -11.44 4.69
C LEU A 294 -4.11 -12.87 4.98
N GLY A 295 -4.77 -13.10 6.12
CA GLY A 295 -5.10 -14.43 6.64
C GLY A 295 -5.57 -15.43 5.57
N GLY A 296 -5.07 -16.66 5.63
CA GLY A 296 -5.37 -17.70 4.64
C GLY A 296 -4.33 -17.85 3.52
N LEU A 297 -3.52 -16.83 3.24
CA LEU A 297 -2.37 -16.96 2.34
C LEU A 297 -1.17 -17.57 3.08
N LYS A 298 -0.62 -18.67 2.58
CA LYS A 298 0.60 -19.30 3.13
C LYS A 298 1.84 -18.59 2.60
N ILE A 299 2.12 -17.41 3.14
CA ILE A 299 3.31 -16.62 2.85
C ILE A 299 4.20 -16.51 4.09
N SER A 300 5.51 -16.72 3.94
CA SER A 300 6.45 -16.42 5.02
C SER A 300 6.63 -14.90 5.15
N PRO A 301 6.63 -14.32 6.35
CA PRO A 301 6.84 -12.89 6.56
C PRO A 301 8.08 -12.34 5.84
N PHE A 302 9.17 -13.12 5.81
CA PHE A 302 10.41 -12.75 5.12
C PHE A 302 10.26 -12.60 3.60
N VAL A 303 9.43 -13.43 2.95
CA VAL A 303 9.14 -13.29 1.52
C VAL A 303 8.35 -12.01 1.26
N TYR A 304 7.36 -11.71 2.11
CA TYR A 304 6.61 -10.46 1.97
C TYR A 304 7.50 -9.23 2.19
N LEU A 305 8.41 -9.30 3.17
CA LEU A 305 9.35 -8.22 3.47
C LEU A 305 10.26 -7.95 2.27
N LYS A 306 10.74 -9.00 1.59
CA LYS A 306 11.51 -8.87 0.35
C LYS A 306 10.73 -8.16 -0.75
N LEU A 307 9.45 -8.49 -0.93
CA LEU A 307 8.60 -7.83 -1.93
C LEU A 307 8.41 -6.34 -1.65
N LYS A 308 8.28 -5.97 -0.37
CA LYS A 308 8.15 -4.56 0.03
C LYS A 308 9.47 -3.81 -0.08
N LEU A 309 10.58 -4.46 0.28
CA LEU A 309 11.92 -3.88 0.14
C LEU A 309 12.26 -3.66 -1.35
N SER A 310 11.98 -4.64 -2.22
CA SER A 310 12.20 -4.47 -3.66
C SER A 310 11.33 -3.36 -4.24
N HIS A 311 10.06 -3.26 -3.83
CA HIS A 311 9.19 -2.14 -4.22
C HIS A 311 9.77 -0.79 -3.77
N GLY A 312 10.24 -0.69 -2.52
CA GLY A 312 10.95 0.47 -1.98
C GLY A 312 12.15 0.88 -2.81
N VAL A 313 13.08 -0.04 -3.06
CA VAL A 313 14.32 0.23 -3.82
C VAL A 313 14.02 0.67 -5.25
N ILE A 314 13.09 -0.01 -5.94
CA ILE A 314 12.72 0.35 -7.31
C ILE A 314 12.09 1.75 -7.33
N ALA A 315 11.22 2.08 -6.36
CA ALA A 315 10.61 3.39 -6.26
C ALA A 315 11.64 4.50 -6.00
N ALA A 316 12.65 4.24 -5.16
CA ALA A 316 13.75 5.17 -4.93
C ALA A 316 14.52 5.47 -6.23
N ILE A 317 14.88 4.42 -6.98
CA ILE A 317 15.61 4.56 -8.26
C ILE A 317 14.79 5.39 -9.25
N ILE A 318 13.50 5.06 -9.42
CA ILE A 318 12.61 5.79 -10.34
C ILE A 318 12.43 7.26 -9.88
N ALA A 319 12.30 7.51 -8.57
CA ALA A 319 12.17 8.86 -8.04
C ALA A 319 13.43 9.70 -8.28
N TYR A 320 14.61 9.13 -8.02
CA TYR A 320 15.87 9.82 -8.27
C TYR A 320 16.06 10.16 -9.75
N MET A 321 15.63 9.28 -10.66
CA MET A 321 15.70 9.50 -12.11
C MET A 321 14.63 10.49 -12.62
N SER A 322 13.41 10.42 -12.12
CA SER A 322 12.27 11.22 -12.61
C SER A 322 12.22 12.63 -12.00
N ALA A 323 12.75 12.82 -10.79
CA ALA A 323 12.71 14.09 -10.05
C ALA A 323 13.24 15.29 -10.86
N PRO A 324 14.41 15.25 -11.55
CA PRO A 324 14.87 16.38 -12.34
C PRO A 324 13.89 16.81 -13.43
N TYR A 325 13.20 15.86 -14.06
CA TYR A 325 12.27 16.15 -15.16
C TYR A 325 10.95 16.73 -14.67
N ILE A 326 10.42 16.23 -13.56
CA ILE A 326 9.13 16.63 -13.02
C ILE A 326 9.27 17.94 -12.23
N LEU A 327 10.31 18.07 -11.41
CA LEU A 327 10.54 19.25 -10.58
C LEU A 327 10.92 20.48 -11.43
N ASN A 328 11.79 20.33 -12.44
CA ASN A 328 12.19 21.47 -13.28
C ASN A 328 11.04 22.00 -14.17
N ARG A 329 10.08 21.15 -14.55
CA ARG A 329 8.88 21.59 -15.28
C ARG A 329 7.89 22.37 -14.40
N ALA A 330 7.90 22.14 -13.08
CA ALA A 330 7.04 22.87 -12.15
C ALA A 330 7.55 24.30 -11.90
N VAL A 331 8.86 24.51 -11.89
CA VAL A 331 9.47 25.85 -11.72
C VAL A 331 9.09 26.82 -12.84
N GLN A 332 8.76 26.33 -14.05
CA GLN A 332 8.30 27.18 -15.15
C GLN A 332 6.81 27.57 -15.09
N ASN A 333 6.01 27.03 -14.18
CA ASN A 333 4.57 27.30 -14.09
C ASN A 333 4.12 28.05 -12.82
N VAL A 334 5.03 28.47 -11.94
CA VAL A 334 4.68 29.17 -10.68
C VAL A 334 5.13 30.63 -10.73
N GLY A 335 4.68 31.35 -11.77
CA GLY A 335 4.76 32.82 -11.83
C GLY A 335 3.51 33.54 -11.31
N LEU A 336 2.50 32.83 -10.80
CA LEU A 336 1.14 33.40 -10.62
C LEU A 336 0.41 33.08 -9.32
N PHE A 337 1.05 32.43 -8.33
CA PHE A 337 0.42 32.16 -7.04
C PHE A 337 1.32 32.53 -5.85
N SER A 338 1.71 33.80 -5.78
CA SER A 338 2.20 34.42 -4.55
C SER A 338 1.00 34.96 -3.75
N ASN A 339 0.38 34.14 -2.92
CA ASN A 339 -0.42 34.61 -1.79
C ASN A 339 -0.21 33.65 -0.60
N PRO A 340 0.53 34.07 0.44
CA PRO A 340 0.88 33.21 1.57
C PRO A 340 -0.14 33.40 2.70
N THR A 341 -1.42 33.07 2.49
CA THR A 341 -2.39 32.99 3.59
C THR A 341 -3.48 32.00 3.26
N GLY A 342 -3.38 30.79 3.82
CA GLY A 342 -4.39 29.75 3.68
C GLY A 342 -3.73 28.39 3.64
N VAL A 343 -3.52 27.79 4.81
CA VAL A 343 -3.27 26.35 4.93
C VAL A 343 -4.41 25.66 4.20
N PHE A 344 -4.12 25.09 3.03
CA PHE A 344 -5.08 24.39 2.19
C PHE A 344 -5.52 23.13 2.96
N GLN A 345 -6.58 23.24 3.76
CA GLN A 345 -7.40 22.10 4.18
C GLN A 345 -8.23 21.72 2.95
N PRO A 346 -7.93 20.64 2.21
CA PRO A 346 -8.77 20.27 1.10
C PRO A 346 -10.12 19.85 1.67
N GLY A 347 -11.15 20.68 1.48
CA GLY A 347 -12.50 20.34 1.87
C GLY A 347 -12.92 18.99 1.27
N PHE A 348 -13.86 18.30 1.92
CA PHE A 348 -14.37 16.99 1.50
C PHE A 348 -14.67 16.91 -0.01
N LEU A 349 -15.22 17.99 -0.59
CA LEU A 349 -15.51 18.08 -2.03
C LEU A 349 -14.26 18.08 -2.91
N MET A 350 -13.18 18.77 -2.51
CA MET A 350 -11.91 18.77 -3.24
C MET A 350 -11.21 17.40 -3.12
N GLN A 351 -11.29 16.77 -1.95
CA GLN A 351 -10.76 15.43 -1.73
C GLN A 351 -11.53 14.36 -2.51
N LEU A 352 -12.86 14.52 -2.61
CA LEU A 352 -13.74 13.70 -3.43
C LEU A 352 -13.49 13.92 -4.92
N LEU A 353 -13.43 15.16 -5.39
CA LEU A 353 -13.13 15.51 -6.78
C LEU A 353 -11.74 15.01 -7.20
N PHE A 354 -10.76 15.08 -6.30
CA PHE A 354 -9.44 14.53 -6.53
C PHE A 354 -9.46 12.99 -6.62
N SER A 355 -10.17 12.32 -5.71
CA SER A 355 -10.33 10.86 -5.74
C SER A 355 -11.08 10.39 -6.99
N VAL A 356 -12.12 11.11 -7.41
CA VAL A 356 -12.87 10.87 -8.65
C VAL A 356 -12.02 11.13 -9.88
N ARG A 357 -11.22 12.21 -9.91
CA ARG A 357 -10.26 12.49 -11.01
C ARG A 357 -9.19 11.42 -11.13
N MET A 358 -8.66 10.94 -10.00
CA MET A 358 -7.69 9.84 -10.00
C MET A 358 -8.33 8.53 -10.47
N LEU A 359 -9.55 8.22 -10.04
CA LEU A 359 -10.33 7.08 -10.54
C LEU A 359 -10.54 7.19 -12.06
N ILE A 360 -10.92 8.36 -12.57
CA ILE A 360 -11.10 8.62 -14.01
C ILE A 360 -9.78 8.45 -14.77
N ILE A 361 -8.67 9.00 -14.28
CA ILE A 361 -7.35 8.86 -14.93
C ILE A 361 -6.91 7.40 -14.96
N ILE A 362 -7.15 6.65 -13.88
CA ILE A 362 -6.86 5.21 -13.84
C ILE A 362 -7.73 4.47 -14.85
N VAL A 363 -9.03 4.76 -14.92
CA VAL A 363 -9.94 4.18 -15.92
C VAL A 363 -9.51 4.56 -17.34
N ILE A 364 -9.03 5.78 -17.59
CA ILE A 364 -8.56 6.21 -18.91
C ILE A 364 -7.25 5.52 -19.29
N LEU A 365 -6.26 5.45 -18.39
CA LEU A 365 -5.00 4.73 -18.64
C LEU A 365 -5.27 3.24 -18.86
N PHE A 366 -6.21 2.70 -18.10
CA PHE A 366 -6.70 1.35 -18.22
C PHE A 366 -7.32 1.11 -19.62
N LEU A 367 -8.24 1.96 -20.07
CA LEU A 367 -8.83 1.92 -21.41
C LEU A 367 -7.78 2.11 -22.52
N PHE A 368 -6.80 3.00 -22.32
CA PHE A 368 -5.72 3.25 -23.26
C PHE A 368 -4.82 2.01 -23.44
N THR A 369 -4.49 1.31 -22.35
CA THR A 369 -3.75 0.04 -22.44
C THR A 369 -4.53 -1.05 -23.16
N VAL A 370 -5.86 -1.11 -22.99
CA VAL A 370 -6.73 -2.02 -23.75
C VAL A 370 -6.75 -1.67 -25.24
N ILE A 371 -6.83 -0.39 -25.59
CA ILE A 371 -6.82 0.08 -26.98
C ILE A 371 -5.49 -0.27 -27.66
N ILE A 372 -4.34 -0.02 -27.00
CA ILE A 372 -3.03 -0.42 -27.53
C ILE A 372 -2.97 -1.93 -27.77
N GLU A 373 -3.51 -2.74 -26.87
CA GLU A 373 -3.47 -4.19 -27.01
C GLU A 373 -4.40 -4.70 -28.12
N LEU A 374 -5.55 -4.06 -28.34
CA LEU A 374 -6.45 -4.31 -29.47
C LEU A 374 -5.78 -3.97 -30.81
N ILE A 375 -5.06 -2.84 -30.88
CA ILE A 375 -4.32 -2.44 -32.08
C ILE A 375 -3.19 -3.45 -32.35
N LEU A 376 -2.48 -3.91 -31.31
CA LEU A 376 -1.40 -4.90 -31.44
C LEU A 376 -1.92 -6.30 -31.81
N SER A 377 -3.11 -6.70 -31.35
CA SER A 377 -3.73 -7.96 -31.75
C SER A 377 -4.23 -7.92 -33.19
N TRP A 378 -4.86 -6.82 -33.60
CA TRP A 378 -5.33 -6.63 -34.96
C TRP A 378 -4.17 -6.62 -35.98
N ARG A 379 -3.04 -6.01 -35.60
CA ARG A 379 -1.82 -6.03 -36.43
C ARG A 379 -1.23 -7.43 -36.60
N LYS A 380 -1.40 -8.33 -35.63
CA LYS A 380 -0.96 -9.73 -35.74
C LYS A 380 -1.87 -10.59 -36.61
N GLU A 381 -3.18 -10.35 -36.59
CA GLU A 381 -4.15 -11.06 -37.43
C GLU A 381 -4.13 -10.63 -38.91
N THR A 382 -3.48 -9.50 -39.21
CA THR A 382 -3.34 -8.95 -40.57
C THR A 382 -1.95 -9.18 -41.17
N SER A 383 -1.04 -9.83 -40.44
CA SER A 383 0.31 -10.18 -40.90
C SER A 383 0.56 -11.69 -41.01
N ASP A 384 -0.47 -12.50 -40.77
CA ASP A 384 -0.64 -13.89 -41.24
C ASP A 384 -1.64 -13.87 -42.41
#